data_AF-A0A3M7RTI1-F1
#
_entry.id   AF-A0A3M7RTI1-F1
#
_cell.length_a   1.000
_cell.length_b   1.000
_cell.length_c   1.000
_cell.angle_alpha   90.00
_cell.angle_beta   90.00
_cell.angle_gamma   90.00
#
_symmetry.space_group_name_H-M   'P 1'
#
loop_
_entity.id
_entity.type
_entity.pdbx_description
1 polymer ?
#
loop_
_entity_poly.entity_id
_entity_poly.type
_entity_poly.pdbx_seq_one_letter_code
_entity_poly.pdbx_strand_id
1 'polypeptide(L)'
;MLNQCEWNSFQHFVDTFQELRIIRLNEDNWRLSTCTCPSWFKHYMCKHIIGIAFRDRLFTEFPKEAWTIGLGQVASVGRPRNMSKALQK
;
A
#
# COMPACT_ATOMS: atom_id res chain seq x y z
N MET A 1 18.12 -4.05 -20.66
CA MET A 1 17.29 -3.29 -21.61
C MET A 1 16.41 -2.37 -20.78
N LEU A 2 16.48 -1.06 -21.00
CA LEU A 2 15.53 -0.14 -20.36
C LEU A 2 14.17 -0.39 -21.04
N ASN A 3 13.15 -0.77 -20.25
CA ASN A 3 11.78 -0.85 -20.75
C ASN A 3 11.44 0.51 -21.37
N GLN A 4 11.20 0.53 -22.68
CA GLN A 4 10.68 1.73 -23.34
C GLN A 4 9.28 2.00 -22.79
N CYS A 5 9.01 3.25 -22.41
CA CYS A 5 7.68 3.66 -22.00
C CYS A 5 6.79 3.67 -23.25
N GLU A 6 5.73 2.86 -23.26
CA GLU A 6 4.79 2.74 -24.40
C GLU A 6 3.99 4.02 -24.66
N TRP A 7 3.96 4.95 -23.70
CA TRP A 7 3.28 6.24 -23.83
C TRP A 7 4.14 7.24 -24.59
N ASN A 8 3.87 7.40 -25.88
CA ASN A 8 4.55 8.35 -26.77
C ASN A 8 3.87 9.74 -26.82
N SER A 9 2.74 9.93 -26.15
CA SER A 9 2.02 11.20 -26.06
C SER A 9 1.22 11.31 -24.76
N PHE A 10 0.91 12.54 -24.34
CA PHE A 10 0.03 12.77 -23.21
C PHE A 10 -1.39 12.20 -23.45
N GLN A 11 -1.88 12.26 -24.69
CA GLN A 11 -3.17 11.69 -25.05
C GLN A 11 -3.20 10.17 -24.84
N HIS A 12 -2.16 9.46 -25.29
CA HIS A 12 -2.06 8.01 -25.09
C HIS A 12 -2.00 7.65 -23.59
N PHE A 13 -1.33 8.46 -22.78
CA PHE A 13 -1.39 8.31 -21.33
C PHE A 13 -2.82 8.50 -20.78
N VAL A 14 -3.53 9.55 -21.20
CA VAL A 14 -4.91 9.83 -20.77
C VAL A 14 -5.85 8.70 -21.17
N ASP A 15 -5.73 8.19 -22.40
CA ASP A 15 -6.58 7.10 -22.92
C ASP A 15 -6.36 5.77 -22.18
N THR A 16 -5.16 5.57 -21.62
CA THR A 16 -4.81 4.38 -20.83
C THR A 16 -4.98 4.58 -19.33
N PHE A 17 -5.31 5.79 -18.89
CA PHE A 17 -5.50 6.12 -17.48
C PHE A 17 -6.78 5.49 -16.93
N GLN A 18 -6.64 4.55 -16.00
CA GLN A 18 -7.79 3.84 -15.44
C GLN A 18 -8.47 4.60 -14.31
N GLU A 19 -7.70 5.16 -13.37
CA GLU A 19 -8.26 5.73 -12.15
C GLU A 19 -7.29 6.60 -11.36
N LEU A 20 -7.84 7.62 -10.68
CA LEU A 20 -7.14 8.43 -9.70
C LEU A 20 -7.49 7.98 -8.29
N ARG A 21 -6.48 7.82 -7.43
CA ARG A 21 -6.65 7.55 -6.00
C ARG A 21 -6.29 8.78 -5.19
N ILE A 22 -7.25 9.30 -4.43
CA ILE A 22 -7.08 10.47 -3.58
C ILE A 22 -6.80 9.98 -2.16
N ILE A 23 -5.79 10.56 -1.52
CA ILE A 23 -5.41 10.26 -0.14
C ILE A 23 -5.54 11.55 0.66
N ARG A 24 -6.25 11.48 1.79
CA ARG A 24 -6.28 12.55 2.79
C ARG A 24 -5.42 12.10 3.96
N LEU A 25 -4.18 12.57 3.95
CA LEU A 25 -3.19 12.25 4.96
C LEU A 25 -3.52 12.98 6.27
N ASN A 26 -3.48 12.28 7.39
CA ASN A 26 -3.47 12.86 8.72
C ASN A 26 -2.01 12.81 9.22
N GLU A 27 -1.35 13.97 9.32
CA GLU A 27 0.07 14.03 9.67
C GLU A 27 0.32 13.69 11.15
N ASP A 28 -0.59 14.07 12.06
CA ASP A 28 -0.49 13.76 13.49
C ASP A 28 -0.58 12.25 13.75
N ASN A 29 -1.44 11.56 13.00
CA ASN A 29 -1.61 10.13 13.07
C ASN A 29 -1.97 9.57 11.71
N TRP A 30 -0.95 9.16 10.97
CA TRP A 30 -1.09 8.63 9.62
C TRP A 30 -2.05 7.44 9.51
N ARG A 31 -2.26 6.69 10.59
CA ARG A 31 -3.19 5.55 10.63
C ARG A 31 -4.65 5.97 10.51
N LEU A 32 -4.97 7.24 10.80
CA LEU A 32 -6.30 7.83 10.67
C LEU A 32 -6.52 8.49 9.29
N SER A 33 -5.56 8.34 8.37
CA SER A 33 -5.69 8.85 7.00
C SER A 33 -6.77 8.11 6.22
N THR A 34 -7.30 8.74 5.17
CA THR A 34 -8.33 8.15 4.30
C THR A 34 -7.85 8.03 2.85
N CYS A 35 -8.42 7.08 2.10
CA CYS A 35 -8.07 6.85 0.71
C CYS A 35 -9.29 6.41 -0.12
N THR A 36 -9.40 6.86 -1.37
CA THR A 36 -10.52 6.48 -2.27
C THR A 36 -10.35 5.13 -2.96
N CYS A 37 -9.40 4.29 -2.54
CA CYS A 37 -9.19 2.96 -3.13
C CYS A 37 -10.09 1.88 -2.49
N PRO A 38 -10.50 0.83 -3.24
CA PRO A 38 -11.36 -0.24 -2.74
C PRO A 38 -10.83 -0.95 -1.49
N SER A 39 -9.50 -1.15 -1.42
CA SER A 39 -8.86 -1.74 -0.23
C SER A 39 -9.14 -0.93 1.04
N TRP A 40 -9.11 0.41 0.94
CA TRP A 40 -9.39 1.26 2.08
C TRP A 40 -10.86 1.20 2.48
N PHE A 41 -11.79 1.24 1.54
CA PHE A 41 -13.21 1.07 1.86
C PHE A 41 -13.53 -0.27 2.53
N LYS A 42 -12.79 -1.33 2.20
CA LYS A 42 -13.00 -2.66 2.78
C LYS A 42 -12.32 -2.85 4.15
N HIS A 43 -11.13 -2.29 4.32
CA HIS A 43 -10.26 -2.62 5.46
C HIS A 43 -9.93 -1.41 6.35
N TYR A 44 -10.42 -0.23 5.99
CA TYR A 44 -10.02 1.06 6.58
C TYR A 44 -8.49 1.31 6.55
N MET A 45 -7.78 0.61 5.66
CA MET A 45 -6.33 0.66 5.49
C MET A 45 -5.94 0.25 4.06
N CYS A 46 -4.88 0.81 3.51
CA CYS A 46 -4.38 0.44 2.19
C CYS A 46 -2.88 0.70 2.03
N LYS A 47 -2.26 0.04 1.04
CA LYS A 47 -0.84 0.23 0.69
C LYS A 47 -0.49 1.69 0.33
N HIS A 48 -1.45 2.45 -0.20
CA HIS A 48 -1.20 3.83 -0.60
C HIS A 48 -0.93 4.74 0.60
N ILE A 49 -1.74 4.63 1.67
CA ILE A 49 -1.52 5.36 2.92
C ILE A 49 -0.16 4.98 3.52
N ILE A 50 0.14 3.68 3.59
CA ILE A 50 1.40 3.18 4.14
C ILE A 50 2.61 3.74 3.37
N GLY A 51 2.54 3.70 2.04
CA GLY A 51 3.61 4.21 1.17
C GLY A 51 3.84 5.71 1.31
N ILE A 52 2.78 6.52 1.33
CA ILE A 52 2.89 7.97 1.54
C ILE A 52 3.42 8.28 2.95
N ALA A 53 2.86 7.66 3.98
CA ALA A 53 3.30 7.89 5.35
C ALA A 53 4.77 7.55 5.58
N PHE A 54 5.28 6.49 4.94
CA PHE A 54 6.70 6.14 4.99
C PHE A 54 7.56 7.17 4.25
N ARG A 55 7.16 7.56 3.04
CA ARG A 55 7.87 8.56 2.23
C ARG A 55 7.96 9.90 2.95
N ASP A 56 6.88 10.30 3.61
CA ASP A 56 6.75 11.56 4.34
C ASP A 56 7.30 11.43 5.78
N ARG A 57 7.94 10.29 6.11
CA ARG A 57 8.63 10.01 7.39
C ARG A 57 7.73 10.12 8.63
N LEU A 58 6.43 9.89 8.48
CA LEU A 58 5.47 9.81 9.59
C LEU A 58 5.64 8.54 10.44
N PHE A 59 6.39 7.57 9.91
CA PHE A 59 7.01 6.48 10.68
C PHE A 59 8.31 6.07 9.99
N THR A 60 9.25 5.51 10.76
CA THR A 60 10.60 5.19 10.28
C THR A 60 10.85 3.71 10.07
N GLU A 61 10.10 2.85 10.76
CA GLU A 61 10.32 1.41 10.74
C GLU A 61 9.02 0.65 10.50
N PHE A 62 9.08 -0.33 9.61
CA PHE A 62 8.02 -1.31 9.47
C PHE A 62 8.07 -2.30 10.64
N PRO A 63 6.91 -2.75 11.15
CA PRO A 63 6.87 -3.81 12.16
C PRO A 63 7.68 -5.03 11.72
N LYS A 64 8.45 -5.62 12.64
CA LYS A 64 9.31 -6.79 12.35
C LYS A 64 8.51 -7.96 11.78
N GLU A 65 7.26 -8.07 12.19
CA GLU A 65 6.28 -9.06 11.75
C GLU A 65 5.94 -8.95 10.26
N ALA A 66 6.12 -7.77 9.64
CA ALA A 66 5.91 -7.58 8.22
C ALA A 66 7.03 -8.18 7.35
N TRP A 67 8.21 -8.43 7.94
CA TRP A 67 9.40 -8.95 7.25
C TRP A 67 9.51 -10.48 7.25
N THR A 68 8.45 -11.21 7.63
CA THR A 68 8.52 -12.67 7.81
C THR A 68 8.72 -13.45 6.51
N ILE A 69 8.59 -12.81 5.36
CA ILE A 69 8.77 -13.42 4.05
C ILE A 69 9.99 -12.77 3.38
N GLY A 70 10.96 -13.59 2.98
CA GLY A 70 12.14 -13.10 2.27
C GLY A 70 11.78 -12.46 0.93
N LEU A 71 12.56 -11.47 0.49
CA LEU A 71 12.38 -10.85 -0.82
C LEU A 71 12.43 -11.91 -1.94
N GLY A 72 11.48 -11.85 -2.87
CA GLY A 72 11.34 -12.84 -3.95
C GLY A 72 10.63 -14.13 -3.53
N GLN A 73 10.20 -14.26 -2.28
CA GLN A 73 9.37 -15.37 -1.85
C GLN A 73 7.89 -14.96 -1.78
N VAL A 74 7.03 -15.87 -2.25
CA VAL A 74 5.58 -15.72 -2.12
C VAL A 74 5.17 -16.35 -0.79
N ALA A 75 4.29 -15.67 -0.04
CA ALA A 75 3.71 -16.24 1.17
C ALA A 75 3.08 -17.60 0.88
N SER A 76 3.23 -18.57 1.79
CA SER A 76 2.47 -19.81 1.68
C SER A 76 0.97 -19.53 1.68
N VAL A 77 0.23 -20.30 0.89
CA VAL A 77 -1.23 -20.18 0.81
C VAL A 77 -1.83 -20.52 2.16
N GLY A 78 -2.55 -19.57 2.76
CA GLY A 78 -3.21 -19.73 4.05
C GLY A 78 -2.94 -18.58 5.01
N ARG A 79 -3.59 -18.60 6.17
CA ARG A 79 -3.41 -17.58 7.22
C ARG A 79 -2.06 -17.78 7.91
N PRO A 80 -1.21 -16.74 8.03
CA PRO A 80 0.02 -16.82 8.82
C PRO A 80 -0.26 -17.14 10.29
N ARG A 81 0.41 -18.18 10.83
CA ARG A 81 0.21 -18.67 12.21
C ARG A 81 0.53 -17.62 13.29
N ASN A 82 1.44 -16.70 13.00
CA ASN A 82 1.91 -15.64 13.89
C ASN A 82 0.88 -14.50 14.11
N MET A 83 -0.21 -14.46 13.33
CA MET A 83 -1.30 -13.49 13.50
C MET A 83 -2.38 -13.93 14.52
N SER A 84 -2.12 -14.98 15.31
CA SER A 84 -3.06 -15.49 16.33
C SER A 84 -3.36 -14.49 17.44
N LYS A 85 -2.43 -13.60 17.77
CA LYS A 85 -2.61 -12.56 18.81
C LYS A 85 -3.73 -11.56 18.47
N ALA A 86 -3.98 -11.29 17.18
CA ALA A 86 -5.07 -10.40 16.75
C ALA A 86 -6.48 -10.99 16.95
N LEU A 87 -6.58 -12.25 17.40
CA LEU A 87 -7.84 -12.95 17.69
C LEU A 87 -8.17 -12.99 19.19
N GLN A 88 -7.27 -12.53 20.06
CA GLN A 88 -7.54 -12.47 21.48
C GLN A 88 -8.45 -11.27 21.75
N LYS A 89 -9.67 -11.56 22.23
CA LYS A 89 -10.65 -10.56 22.68
C LYS A 89 -10.17 -9.84 23.93
#